data_AF-A0A260VXL0-F1
#
_entry.id   AF-A0A260VXL0-F1
#
_cell.length_a   1.000
_cell.length_b   1.000
_cell.length_c   1.000
_cell.angle_alpha   90.00
_cell.angle_beta   90.00
_cell.angle_gamma   90.00
#
_symmetry.space_group_name_H-M   'P 1'
#
loop_
_entity.id
_entity.type
_entity.pdbx_description
1 polymer ?
#
loop_
_entity_poly.entity_id
_entity_poly.type
_entity_poly.pdbx_seq_one_letter_code
_entity_poly.pdbx_strand_id
1 'polypeptide(L)'
;MSDRYVSSEPRKDLAMLPDRLSAIASAALNRGATSATHNLGGLHADVHHATMCGQWVTAEQLDTRTWECLLGKHRTDEAIEPLKL
;
A
#
# COMPACT_ATOMS: atom_id res chain seq x y z
N MET A 1 -36.36 -14.12 -33.71
CA MET A 1 -35.98 -13.48 -32.43
C MET A 1 -35.62 -14.60 -31.48
N SER A 2 -34.34 -14.82 -31.23
CA SER A 2 -33.84 -15.82 -30.28
C SER A 2 -33.07 -15.06 -29.23
N ASP A 3 -33.63 -15.01 -28.02
CA ASP A 3 -33.04 -14.37 -26.85
C ASP A 3 -31.66 -14.98 -26.58
N ARG A 4 -30.64 -14.13 -26.71
CA ARG A 4 -29.28 -14.45 -26.26
C ARG A 4 -29.34 -14.51 -24.75
N TYR A 5 -29.09 -15.70 -24.20
CA TYR A 5 -28.80 -15.89 -22.79
C TYR A 5 -27.47 -15.16 -22.49
N VAL A 6 -27.55 -13.89 -22.11
CA VAL A 6 -26.41 -13.14 -21.60
C VAL A 6 -26.15 -13.67 -20.20
N SER A 7 -25.09 -14.44 -20.06
CA SER A 7 -24.60 -14.92 -18.76
C SER A 7 -24.36 -13.71 -17.86
N SER A 8 -25.19 -13.56 -16.82
CA SER A 8 -25.07 -12.55 -15.78
C SER A 8 -24.03 -12.92 -14.73
N GLU A 9 -22.98 -13.66 -15.10
CA GLU A 9 -21.87 -13.87 -14.19
C GLU A 9 -21.07 -12.57 -14.10
N PRO A 10 -20.98 -11.95 -12.91
CA PRO A 10 -20.09 -10.81 -12.74
C PRO A 10 -18.69 -11.29 -13.10
N ARG A 11 -18.08 -10.62 -14.09
CA ARG A 11 -16.67 -10.77 -14.44
C ARG A 11 -15.83 -10.72 -13.16
N LYS A 12 -15.37 -11.88 -12.69
CA LYS A 12 -14.50 -12.05 -11.50
C LYS A 12 -13.15 -11.33 -11.66
N ASP A 13 -12.89 -10.84 -12.86
CA ASP A 13 -11.69 -10.21 -13.38
C ASP A 13 -11.64 -8.68 -13.17
N LEU A 14 -12.68 -8.06 -12.59
CA LEU A 14 -12.73 -6.60 -12.33
C LEU A 14 -13.26 -6.24 -10.94
N ALA A 15 -12.95 -7.05 -9.92
CA ALA A 15 -12.87 -6.49 -8.57
C ALA A 15 -11.67 -5.52 -8.57
N MET A 16 -11.89 -4.26 -8.98
CA MET A 16 -10.98 -3.20 -8.56
C MET A 16 -10.79 -3.38 -7.05
N LEU A 17 -9.56 -3.26 -6.58
CA LEU A 17 -9.20 -3.25 -5.16
C LEU A 17 -9.12 -1.79 -4.65
N PRO A 18 -10.13 -0.90 -4.84
CA PRO A 18 -9.99 0.49 -4.41
C PRO A 18 -9.95 0.57 -2.88
N ASP A 19 -10.57 -0.39 -2.20
CA ASP A 19 -10.55 -0.50 -0.75
C ASP A 19 -9.14 -0.79 -0.23
N ARG A 20 -8.37 -1.63 -0.93
CA ARG A 20 -7.02 -2.01 -0.49
C ARG A 20 -6.04 -0.84 -0.58
N LEU A 21 -6.05 -0.09 -1.69
CA LEU A 21 -5.16 1.06 -1.86
C LEU A 21 -5.52 2.17 -0.86
N SER A 22 -6.82 2.39 -0.64
CA SER A 22 -7.30 3.33 0.37
C SER A 22 -6.91 2.89 1.79
N ALA A 23 -7.03 1.60 2.10
CA ALA A 23 -6.62 1.02 3.38
C ALA A 23 -5.11 1.14 3.62
N ILE A 24 -4.27 1.01 2.59
CA ILE A 24 -2.82 1.27 2.69
C ILE A 24 -2.56 2.73 3.04
N ALA A 25 -3.21 3.66 2.34
CA ALA A 25 -3.07 5.09 2.59
C ALA A 25 -3.53 5.46 4.00
N SER A 26 -4.69 4.95 4.45
CA SER A 26 -5.20 5.16 5.81
C SER A 26 -4.28 4.55 6.87
N ALA A 27 -3.78 3.33 6.66
CA ALA A 27 -2.87 2.67 7.61
C ALA A 27 -1.53 3.40 7.75
N ALA A 28 -1.00 3.95 6.64
CA ALA A 28 0.19 4.79 6.64
C ALA A 28 -0.05 6.11 7.38
N LEU A 29 -1.19 6.78 7.10
CA LEU A 29 -1.57 8.02 7.78
C LEU A 29 -1.75 7.83 9.29
N ASN A 30 -2.42 6.75 9.70
CA ASN A 30 -2.63 6.40 11.11
C ASN A 30 -1.30 6.15 11.86
N ARG A 31 -0.22 5.85 11.13
CA ARG A 31 1.13 5.67 11.65
C ARG A 31 1.99 6.94 11.54
N GLY A 32 1.41 8.07 11.13
CA GLY A 32 2.07 9.36 11.06
C GLY A 32 2.81 9.64 9.75
N ALA A 33 2.64 8.81 8.71
CA ALA A 33 3.19 9.13 7.40
C ALA A 33 2.45 10.32 6.79
N THR A 34 3.19 11.35 6.40
CA THR A 34 2.64 12.54 5.72
C THR A 34 3.49 12.88 4.51
N SER A 35 2.93 13.63 3.55
CA SER A 35 3.68 14.09 2.39
C SER A 35 4.81 15.07 2.72
N ALA A 36 4.83 15.64 3.93
CA ALA A 36 5.89 16.52 4.41
C ALA A 36 7.12 15.74 4.92
N THR A 37 6.91 14.51 5.41
CA THR A 37 7.94 13.70 6.07
C THR A 37 8.27 12.41 5.34
N HIS A 38 7.45 11.98 4.39
CA HIS A 38 7.63 10.71 3.69
C HIS A 38 7.33 10.81 2.20
N ASN A 39 8.05 9.99 1.41
CA ASN A 39 7.67 9.67 0.04
C ASN A 39 6.46 8.73 0.05
N LEU A 40 5.26 9.30 0.09
CA LEU A 40 4.02 8.53 0.16
C LEU A 40 3.81 7.59 -1.03
N GLY A 41 4.28 7.96 -2.23
CA GLY A 41 4.16 7.10 -3.41
C GLY A 41 5.04 5.84 -3.30
N GLY A 42 6.29 6.01 -2.88
CA GLY A 42 7.21 4.90 -2.63
C GLY A 42 6.74 4.01 -1.48
N LEU A 43 6.31 4.63 -0.36
CA LEU A 43 5.77 3.92 0.78
C LEU A 43 4.53 3.09 0.40
N HIS A 44 3.61 3.66 -0.36
CA HIS A 44 2.41 2.97 -0.81
C HIS A 44 2.75 1.74 -1.65
N ALA A 45 3.68 1.87 -2.61
CA ALA A 45 4.08 0.76 -3.47
C ALA A 45 4.73 -0.39 -2.68
N ASP A 46 5.62 -0.08 -1.74
CA ASP A 46 6.28 -1.11 -0.94
C ASP A 46 5.32 -1.81 0.03
N VAL A 47 4.39 -1.09 0.66
CA VAL A 47 3.34 -1.70 1.50
C VAL A 47 2.41 -2.57 0.66
N HIS A 48 2.05 -2.12 -0.55
CA HIS A 48 1.27 -2.91 -1.50
C HIS A 48 2.00 -4.22 -1.84
N HIS A 49 3.30 -4.18 -2.10
CA HIS A 49 4.10 -5.38 -2.35
C HIS A 49 4.19 -6.29 -1.11
N ALA A 50 4.47 -5.72 0.07
CA ALA A 50 4.58 -6.47 1.32
C ALA A 50 3.29 -7.23 1.66
N THR A 51 2.13 -6.62 1.41
CA THR A 51 0.81 -7.26 1.61
C THR A 51 0.47 -8.33 0.57
N MET A 52 1.23 -8.45 -0.53
CA MET A 52 1.06 -9.48 -1.57
C MET A 52 2.07 -10.62 -1.47
N CYS A 53 3.22 -10.40 -0.83
CA CYS A 53 4.29 -11.37 -0.73
C CYS A 53 3.98 -12.47 0.31
N GLY A 54 4.02 -13.73 -0.11
CA GLY A 54 3.87 -14.91 0.76
C GLY A 54 2.43 -15.27 1.11
N GLN A 55 1.66 -14.33 1.65
CA GLN A 55 0.23 -14.46 1.89
C GLN A 55 -0.46 -13.11 1.70
N TRP A 56 -1.68 -13.12 1.14
CA TRP A 56 -2.47 -11.91 0.99
C TRP A 56 -2.98 -11.47 2.37
N VAL A 57 -2.35 -10.42 2.91
CA VAL A 57 -2.72 -9.81 4.20
C VAL A 57 -3.17 -8.37 3.99
N THR A 58 -3.94 -7.81 4.92
CA THR A 58 -4.28 -6.39 4.89
C THR A 58 -3.11 -5.54 5.41
N ALA A 59 -3.12 -4.24 5.09
CA ALA A 59 -2.10 -3.31 5.58
C ALA A 59 -2.05 -3.24 7.13
N GLU A 60 -3.19 -3.46 7.79
CA GLU A 60 -3.28 -3.50 9.25
C GLU A 60 -2.67 -4.77 9.87
N GLN A 61 -2.65 -5.87 9.11
CA GLN A 61 -2.09 -7.15 9.54
C GLN A 61 -0.57 -7.24 9.36
N LEU A 62 0.06 -6.30 8.67
CA LEU A 62 1.51 -6.21 8.63
C LEU A 62 2.06 -5.97 10.03
N ASP A 63 3.12 -6.69 10.38
CA ASP A 63 3.77 -6.56 11.66
C ASP A 63 4.40 -5.17 11.85
N THR A 64 4.51 -4.74 13.10
CA THR A 64 5.03 -3.42 13.47
C THR A 64 6.45 -3.20 12.93
N ARG A 65 7.31 -4.23 12.94
CA ARG A 65 8.70 -4.11 12.48
C ARG A 65 8.78 -3.85 10.97
N THR A 66 7.94 -4.52 10.19
CA THR A 66 7.80 -4.26 8.74
C THR A 66 7.35 -2.82 8.50
N TRP A 67 6.35 -2.34 9.26
CA TRP A 67 5.90 -0.95 9.17
C TRP A 67 7.01 0.06 9.52
N GLU A 68 7.72 -0.13 10.63
CA GLU A 68 8.83 0.73 11.04
C GLU A 68 9.94 0.77 9.97
N CYS A 69 10.29 -0.38 9.40
CA CYS A 69 11.27 -0.48 8.33
C CYS A 69 10.82 0.30 7.07
N LEU A 70 9.57 0.13 6.65
CA LEU A 70 9.02 0.82 5.48
C LEU A 70 8.89 2.33 5.71
N LEU A 71 8.45 2.76 6.89
CA LEU A 71 8.36 4.17 7.27
C LEU A 71 9.75 4.81 7.28
N GLY A 72 10.74 4.16 7.91
CA GLY A 72 12.12 4.64 7.93
C GLY A 72 12.72 4.74 6.53
N LYS A 73 12.53 3.71 5.68
CA LYS A 73 13.05 3.69 4.30
C LYS A 73 12.54 4.87 3.45
N HIS A 74 11.28 5.26 3.64
CA HIS A 74 10.62 6.30 2.84
C HIS A 74 10.58 7.66 3.52
N ARG A 75 11.31 7.83 4.62
CA ARG A 75 11.44 9.10 5.32
C ARG A 75 12.22 10.10 4.46
N THR A 76 11.76 11.34 4.40
CA THR A 76 12.38 12.42 3.60
C THR A 76 12.89 13.58 4.44
N ASP A 77 12.57 13.61 5.74
CA ASP A 77 13.04 14.63 6.68
C ASP A 77 14.38 14.28 7.35
N GLU A 78 14.95 13.10 7.12
CA GLU A 78 16.33 12.84 7.53
C GLU A 78 17.27 13.73 6.71
N ALA A 79 17.89 14.69 7.38
CA ALA A 79 19.04 15.39 6.84
C ALA A 79 20.10 14.33 6.52
N ILE A 80 20.54 14.30 5.27
CA ILE A 80 21.80 13.64 4.93
C ILE A 80 22.87 14.43 5.69
N GLU A 81 23.23 13.97 6.89
CA GLU A 81 24.44 14.42 7.56
C GLU A 81 25.57 14.21 6.55
N PRO A 82 26.20 15.28 6.01
CA PRO A 82 27.32 15.08 5.11
C PRO A 82 28.37 14.33 5.92
N LEU A 83 28.75 13.14 5.44
CA LEU A 83 29.90 12.40 5.95
C LEU A 83 31.05 13.41 6.07
N LYS A 84 31.42 13.75 7.32
CA LYS A 84 32.62 14.54 7.59
C LYS A 84 33.80 13.75 7.03
N LEU A 85 34.27 14.18 5.86
CA LEU A 85 35.54 13.77 5.26
C LEU A 85 36.71 14.11 6.19
#